data_AF-A0AAW2KYW9-F1
#
_entry.id   AF-A0AAW2KYW9-F1
#
_cell.length_a   1.000
_cell.length_b   1.000
_cell.length_c   1.000
_cell.angle_alpha   90.00
_cell.angle_beta   90.00
_cell.angle_gamma   90.00
#
_symmetry.space_group_name_H-M   'P 1'
#
loop_
_entity.id
_entity.type
_entity.pdbx_description
1 polymer ?
#
loop_
_entity_poly.entity_id
_entity_poly.type
_entity_poly.pdbx_seq_one_letter_code
_entity_poly.pdbx_strand_id
1 'polypeptide(L)'
;MQLNRSNPSFAEGVEEFINFAYSKKEPHEKIPCPCYACNNFCDQTQEVVRYYFSINGIKRSYIKWVYHRETSEDDSNDEGNTENNIDINELDDDCNVDEMLDMLNDFSNALKGEFR
;
A
#
# COMPACT_ATOMS: atom_id res chain seq x y z
N MET A 1 -8.01 9.84 12.19
CA MET A 1 -8.67 10.82 11.27
C MET A 1 -9.43 10.08 10.19
N GLN A 2 -10.72 10.33 9.97
CA GLN A 2 -11.47 9.76 8.84
C GLN A 2 -11.20 10.58 7.57
N LEU A 3 -10.87 9.93 6.44
CA LEU A 3 -10.84 10.60 5.13
C LEU A 3 -12.29 11.00 4.81
N ASN A 4 -12.59 12.30 4.78
CA ASN A 4 -13.89 12.78 4.35
C ASN A 4 -13.98 12.60 2.83
N ARG A 5 -14.50 11.45 2.41
CA ARG A 5 -14.63 11.06 0.98
C ARG A 5 -15.59 11.95 0.20
N SER A 6 -16.38 12.78 0.89
CA SER A 6 -17.22 13.82 0.29
C SER A 6 -16.49 15.16 0.12
N ASN A 7 -15.21 15.25 0.51
CA ASN A 7 -14.39 16.43 0.26
C ASN A 7 -14.07 16.53 -1.25
N PRO A 8 -14.43 17.65 -1.91
CA PRO A 8 -14.10 17.87 -3.32
C PRO A 8 -12.62 17.67 -3.65
N SER A 9 -11.71 18.10 -2.75
CA SER A 9 -10.26 17.95 -2.95
C SER A 9 -9.80 16.49 -2.94
N PHE A 10 -10.52 15.60 -2.22
CA PHE A 10 -10.22 14.17 -2.28
C PHE A 10 -10.63 13.58 -3.63
N ALA A 11 -11.81 13.96 -4.13
CA ALA A 11 -12.27 13.51 -5.44
C ALA A 11 -11.32 14.00 -6.55
N GLU A 12 -10.89 15.25 -6.50
CA GLU A 12 -9.93 15.82 -7.45
C GLU A 12 -8.58 15.08 -7.42
N GLY A 13 -8.00 14.87 -6.23
CA GLY A 13 -6.76 14.11 -6.09
C GLY A 13 -6.87 12.65 -6.56
N VAL A 14 -8.04 12.02 -6.40
CA VAL A 14 -8.31 10.68 -6.95
C VAL A 14 -8.29 10.71 -8.48
N GLU A 15 -8.91 11.71 -9.10
CA GLU A 15 -8.91 11.85 -10.55
C GLU A 15 -7.52 12.12 -11.11
N GLU A 16 -6.76 13.01 -10.49
CA GLU A 16 -5.36 13.28 -10.84
C GLU A 16 -4.50 12.02 -10.73
N PHE A 17 -4.63 11.28 -9.62
CA PHE A 17 -3.95 9.99 -9.44
C PHE A 17 -4.24 9.03 -10.60
N ILE A 18 -5.52 8.86 -10.93
CA ILE A 18 -5.95 7.88 -11.92
C ILE A 18 -5.44 8.28 -13.31
N ASN A 19 -5.56 9.56 -13.66
CA ASN A 19 -5.07 10.07 -14.93
C ASN A 19 -3.56 9.90 -15.06
N PHE A 20 -2.81 10.18 -14.00
CA PHE A 20 -1.36 10.00 -13.98
C PHE A 20 -0.98 8.51 -14.13
N ALA A 21 -1.54 7.64 -13.29
CA ALA A 21 -1.18 6.21 -13.24
C ALA A 21 -1.44 5.48 -14.56
N TYR A 22 -2.47 5.91 -15.31
CA TYR A 22 -2.87 5.32 -16.58
C TYR A 22 -2.46 6.14 -17.82
N SER A 23 -1.80 7.30 -17.66
CA SER A 23 -1.47 8.21 -18.77
C SER A 23 -0.67 7.57 -19.92
N LYS A 24 0.17 6.59 -19.60
CA LYS A 24 1.01 5.86 -20.56
C LYS A 24 0.58 4.40 -20.73
N LYS A 25 -0.64 4.08 -20.29
CA LYS A 25 -1.18 2.74 -20.26
C LYS A 25 -2.20 2.55 -21.36
N GLU A 26 -2.22 1.35 -21.94
CA GLU A 26 -3.29 0.96 -22.85
C GLU A 26 -4.61 0.79 -22.07
N PRO A 27 -5.79 0.94 -22.70
CA PRO A 27 -7.09 0.95 -22.00
C PRO A 27 -7.43 -0.29 -21.16
N HIS A 28 -6.71 -1.39 -21.37
CA HIS A 28 -6.92 -2.69 -20.74
C HIS A 28 -5.76 -3.09 -19.82
N GLU A 29 -4.69 -2.29 -19.76
CA GLU A 29 -3.63 -2.49 -18.79
C GLU A 29 -4.16 -2.28 -17.38
N LYS A 30 -3.58 -3.03 -16.45
CA LYS A 30 -3.93 -3.00 -15.05
C LYS A 30 -2.75 -2.51 -14.22
N ILE A 31 -3.05 -1.92 -13.07
CA ILE A 31 -2.04 -1.52 -12.09
C ILE A 31 -2.36 -2.11 -10.71
N PRO A 32 -1.35 -2.30 -9.85
CA PRO A 32 -1.57 -2.64 -8.45
C PRO A 32 -2.50 -1.60 -7.79
N CYS A 33 -3.62 -2.06 -7.23
CA CYS A 33 -4.61 -1.17 -6.66
C CYS A 33 -4.29 -0.81 -5.20
N PRO A 34 -4.05 0.47 -4.84
CA PRO A 34 -3.69 0.87 -3.48
C PRO A 34 -4.92 1.11 -2.58
N CYS A 35 -6.11 0.66 -2.98
CA CYS A 35 -7.28 0.80 -2.12
C CYS A 35 -7.17 -0.09 -0.88
N TYR A 36 -7.96 0.22 0.16
CA TYR A 36 -7.96 -0.56 1.41
C TYR A 36 -8.21 -2.06 1.21
N ALA A 37 -9.06 -2.43 0.24
CA ALA A 37 -9.40 -3.83 -0.02
C ALA A 37 -8.29 -4.58 -0.78
N CYS A 38 -7.68 -3.95 -1.79
CA CYS A 38 -6.69 -4.60 -2.64
C CYS A 38 -5.28 -4.55 -2.05
N ASN A 39 -4.94 -3.50 -1.30
CA ASN A 39 -3.65 -3.33 -0.64
C ASN A 39 -2.42 -3.62 -1.55
N ASN A 40 -2.48 -3.18 -2.81
CA ASN A 40 -1.47 -3.42 -3.86
C ASN A 40 -1.25 -4.89 -4.27
N PHE A 41 -2.07 -5.83 -3.81
CA PHE A 41 -1.96 -7.24 -4.19
C PHE A 41 -2.80 -7.64 -5.39
N CYS A 42 -3.68 -6.76 -5.86
CA CYS A 42 -4.54 -7.03 -7.00
C CYS A 42 -4.36 -5.96 -8.07
N ASP A 43 -4.07 -6.43 -9.29
CA ASP A 43 -4.04 -5.58 -10.47
C ASP A 43 -5.46 -5.31 -10.97
N GLN A 44 -5.81 -4.05 -11.12
CA GLN A 44 -7.14 -3.60 -11.53
C GLN A 44 -7.07 -2.64 -12.71
N THR A 45 -8.16 -2.53 -13.47
CA THR A 45 -8.28 -1.54 -14.56
C THR A 45 -8.59 -0.16 -14.01
N GLN A 46 -8.47 0.87 -14.85
CA GLN A 46 -8.73 2.27 -14.49
C GLN A 46 -10.13 2.45 -13.89
N GLU A 47 -11.14 1.83 -14.48
CA GLU A 47 -12.53 1.91 -14.03
C GLU A 47 -12.71 1.26 -12.66
N VAL A 48 -12.08 0.10 -12.44
CA VAL A 48 -12.19 -0.63 -11.17
C VAL A 48 -11.45 0.10 -10.05
N VAL A 49 -10.26 0.65 -10.32
CA VAL A 49 -9.52 1.49 -9.35
C VAL A 49 -10.35 2.70 -8.94
N ARG A 50 -10.97 3.40 -9.90
CA ARG A 50 -11.86 4.54 -9.64
C ARG A 50 -12.99 4.15 -8.70
N TYR A 51 -13.70 3.07 -9.03
CA TYR A 51 -14.81 2.57 -8.24
C TYR A 51 -14.37 2.23 -6.81
N TYR A 52 -13.26 1.51 -6.65
CA TYR A 52 -12.73 1.13 -5.33
C TYR A 52 -12.23 2.32 -4.51
N PHE A 53 -11.71 3.37 -5.13
CA PHE A 53 -11.35 4.58 -4.37
C PHE A 53 -12.60 5.29 -3.83
N SER A 54 -13.70 5.30 -4.57
CA SER A 54 -14.97 5.86 -4.10
C SER A 54 -15.55 5.09 -2.90
N ILE A 55 -15.50 3.76 -2.91
CA ILE A 55 -16.11 2.92 -1.88
C ILE A 55 -15.19 2.53 -0.72
N ASN A 56 -13.89 2.35 -0.96
CA ASN A 56 -12.92 1.83 0.01
C ASN A 56 -11.90 2.91 0.40
N GLY A 57 -11.72 3.95 -0.40
CA GLY A 57 -10.65 4.92 -0.23
C GLY A 57 -9.26 4.33 -0.51
N ILE A 58 -8.25 5.18 -0.42
CA ILE A 58 -6.84 4.83 -0.64
C ILE A 58 -6.20 4.49 0.71
N LYS A 59 -5.39 3.43 0.74
CA LYS A 59 -4.62 3.08 1.94
C LYS A 59 -3.56 4.13 2.18
N ARG A 60 -3.58 4.77 3.36
CA ARG A 60 -2.66 5.86 3.70
C ARG A 60 -1.19 5.48 3.76
N SER A 61 -0.88 4.21 3.98
CA SER A 61 0.49 3.71 3.94
C SER A 61 1.05 3.62 2.52
N TYR A 62 0.24 3.81 1.49
CA TYR A 62 0.69 3.86 0.10
C TYR A 62 1.22 5.25 -0.23
N ILE A 63 2.45 5.52 0.22
CA ILE A 63 3.13 6.82 0.09
C ILE A 63 4.23 6.86 -0.97
N LYS A 64 4.69 5.69 -1.46
CA LYS A 64 5.77 5.59 -2.45
C LYS A 64 5.34 4.71 -3.62
N TRP A 65 5.56 5.21 -4.83
CA TRP A 65 5.18 4.55 -6.09
C TRP A 65 6.35 3.76 -6.68
N VAL A 66 6.97 2.92 -5.84
CA VAL A 66 8.21 2.19 -6.17
C VAL A 66 8.08 1.27 -7.39
N TYR A 67 6.87 0.79 -7.68
CA TYR A 67 6.59 -0.08 -8.82
C TYR A 67 6.27 0.70 -10.11
N HIS A 68 6.20 2.02 -10.05
CA HIS A 68 5.68 2.89 -11.11
C HIS A 68 6.73 3.83 -11.72
N ARG A 69 8.00 3.39 -11.82
CA ARG A 69 9.10 4.11 -12.51
C ARG A 69 9.10 5.62 -12.28
N GLU A 70 8.75 6.10 -11.10
CA GLU A 70 9.18 7.41 -10.67
C GLU A 70 10.71 7.31 -10.66
N THR A 71 11.36 7.92 -11.65
CA THR A 71 12.80 8.10 -11.59
C THR A 71 13.03 8.95 -10.36
N SER A 72 13.77 8.39 -9.41
CA SER A 72 14.21 9.01 -8.16
C SER A 72 15.14 10.19 -8.47
N GLU A 73 14.62 11.24 -9.10
CA GLU A 73 15.40 12.43 -9.44
C GLU A 73 15.62 13.34 -8.22
N ASP A 74 15.05 13.00 -7.05
CA ASP A 74 15.19 13.77 -5.81
C ASP A 74 15.69 12.97 -4.59
N ASP A 75 16.38 11.84 -4.78
CA ASP A 75 17.04 11.11 -3.66
C ASP A 75 18.37 11.77 -3.20
N SER A 76 18.59 13.05 -3.49
CA SER A 76 19.84 13.75 -3.16
C SER A 76 19.79 14.67 -1.94
N ASN A 77 18.71 14.67 -1.13
CA ASN A 77 18.64 15.54 0.06
C ASN A 77 17.92 14.98 1.31
N ASP A 78 17.71 13.66 1.45
CA ASP A 78 17.21 13.09 2.72
C ASP A 78 18.19 12.07 3.33
N GLU A 79 19.43 12.52 3.53
CA GLU A 79 20.27 11.95 4.57
C GLU A 79 19.84 12.53 5.94
N GLY A 80 18.91 11.84 6.59
CA GLY A 80 18.83 11.79 8.04
C GLY A 80 17.64 12.51 8.67
N ASN A 81 16.58 11.75 8.99
CA ASN A 81 16.28 11.41 10.39
C ASN A 81 15.23 10.30 10.47
N THR A 82 15.66 9.04 10.59
CA THR A 82 14.77 7.91 10.90
C THR A 82 14.48 7.88 12.40
N GLU A 83 13.77 8.89 12.92
CA GLU A 83 13.17 8.81 14.25
C GLU A 83 11.85 8.03 14.15
N ASN A 84 11.98 6.71 14.34
CA ASN A 84 10.89 5.76 14.53
C ASN A 84 10.10 6.06 15.82
N ASN A 85 9.36 7.17 15.88
CA ASN A 85 8.29 7.33 16.87
C ASN A 85 6.99 6.74 16.32
N ILE A 86 7.02 5.42 16.09
CA ILE A 86 5.79 4.62 15.95
C ILE A 86 5.25 4.47 17.36
N ASP A 87 4.18 5.21 17.69
CA ASP A 87 3.40 4.94 18.89
C ASP A 87 2.69 3.60 18.71
N ILE A 88 3.25 2.55 19.32
CA ILE A 88 2.79 1.15 19.22
C ILE A 88 1.37 0.98 19.81
N ASN A 89 0.84 1.98 20.51
CA ASN A 89 -0.48 1.91 21.15
C ASN A 89 -1.67 2.12 20.19
N GLU A 90 -1.47 2.39 18.90
CA GLU A 90 -2.56 2.57 17.90
C GLU A 90 -2.64 1.44 16.84
N LEU A 91 -2.08 0.26 17.11
CA LEU A 91 -2.36 -0.93 16.30
C LEU A 91 -3.66 -1.58 16.80
N ASP A 92 -4.64 -1.65 15.92
CA ASP A 92 -5.90 -2.39 16.12
C ASP A 92 -5.57 -3.85 16.49
N ASP A 93 -6.02 -4.25 17.67
CA ASP A 93 -5.67 -5.48 18.41
C ASP A 93 -6.36 -6.74 17.84
N ASP A 94 -6.28 -6.94 16.52
CA ASP A 94 -6.89 -8.11 15.83
C ASP A 94 -5.96 -8.73 14.77
N CYS A 95 -4.67 -8.40 14.76
CA CYS A 95 -3.69 -9.32 14.19
C CYS A 95 -3.29 -10.30 15.30
N ASN A 96 -3.84 -11.52 15.27
CA ASN A 96 -3.46 -12.60 16.17
C ASN A 96 -1.97 -12.95 15.96
N VAL A 97 -1.09 -12.18 16.60
CA VAL A 97 0.37 -12.25 16.45
C VAL A 97 0.90 -13.62 16.85
N ASP A 98 0.18 -14.32 17.73
CA ASP A 98 0.49 -15.66 18.19
C ASP A 98 0.46 -16.68 17.03
N GLU A 99 -0.51 -16.57 16.10
CA GLU A 99 -0.63 -17.47 14.96
C GLU A 99 0.47 -17.22 13.90
N MET A 100 0.90 -15.96 13.73
CA MET A 100 2.03 -15.62 12.87
C MET A 100 3.36 -16.09 13.47
N LEU A 101 3.51 -16.01 14.80
CA LEU A 101 4.67 -16.48 15.53
C LEU A 101 4.82 -18.02 15.45
N ASP A 102 3.71 -18.76 15.54
CA ASP A 102 3.73 -20.21 15.42
C ASP A 102 4.16 -20.68 14.02
N MET A 103 3.65 -20.06 12.94
CA MET A 103 4.12 -20.38 11.58
C MET A 103 5.62 -20.07 11.39
N LEU A 104 6.11 -18.95 11.91
CA LEU A 104 7.53 -18.60 11.84
C LEU A 104 8.41 -19.58 12.62
N ASN A 105 7.89 -20.10 13.74
CA ASN A 105 8.59 -21.08 14.54
C ASN A 105 8.66 -22.43 13.82
N ASP A 106 7.61 -22.85 13.12
CA ASP A 106 7.61 -24.05 12.27
C ASP A 106 8.62 -23.96 11.12
N PHE A 107 8.72 -22.80 10.46
CA PHE A 107 9.76 -22.56 9.45
C PHE A 107 11.17 -22.62 10.07
N SER A 108 11.34 -22.02 11.24
CA SER A 108 12.63 -22.06 11.97
C SER A 108 13.00 -23.49 12.36
N ASN A 109 12.02 -24.29 12.80
CA ASN A 109 12.21 -25.68 13.19
C ASN A 109 12.49 -26.58 11.98
N ALA A 110 11.85 -26.33 10.83
CA ALA A 110 12.12 -27.03 9.58
C ALA A 110 13.57 -26.79 9.11
N LEU A 111 14.06 -25.55 9.18
CA LEU A 111 15.44 -25.21 8.84
C LEU A 111 16.46 -25.79 9.84
N LYS A 112 16.06 -25.95 11.11
CA LYS A 112 16.91 -26.58 12.15
C LYS A 112 16.91 -28.11 12.06
N GLY A 113 15.87 -28.72 11.49
CA GLY A 113 15.72 -30.17 11.35
C GLY A 113 16.52 -30.80 10.21
N GLU A 114 17.06 -30.01 9.28
CA GLU A 114 17.88 -30.53 8.17
C GLU A 114 19.35 -30.78 8.54
N PHE A 115 19.74 -30.47 9.78
CA PHE A 115 21.04 -30.84 10.36
C PHE A 115 20.87 -31.60 11.68
N ARG A 116 20.36 -32.84 11.61
CA ARG A 116 20.85 -34.04 12.30
C ARG A 116 19.74 -35.05 12.59
#